data_AF-A0A967CZG0-F1
#
_entry.id   AF-A0A967CZG0-F1
#
_cell.length_a   1.000
_cell.length_b   1.000
_cell.length_c   1.000
_cell.angle_alpha   90.00
_cell.angle_beta   90.00
_cell.angle_gamma   90.00
#
_symmetry.space_group_name_H-M   'P 1'
#
loop_
_entity.id
_entity.type
_entity.pdbx_description
1 polymer ?
#
loop_
_entity_poly.entity_id
_entity_poly.type
_entity_poly.pdbx_seq_one_letter_code
_entity_poly.pdbx_strand_id
1 'polypeptide(L)'
;AAYGIGSICATFNADSATPIWQGTESLASQYCTPIMLDGHLYCIDGRDDVPPATLKCVDAATGQVRWQEPNFGYGTLLAADGKLLAVKTNGDLMLLKVSPAGFETLATARPLPGTLRALPALAAGRLYLRDETRLTCLAVGR
;
A
#
# COMPACT_ATOMS: atom_id res chain seq x y z
N ALA A 1 -14.75 -2.61 3.29
CA ALA A 1 -15.92 -3.41 2.91
C ALA A 1 -15.57 -4.16 1.63
N ALA A 2 -15.91 -5.44 1.52
CA ALA A 2 -15.70 -6.20 0.29
C ALA A 2 -17.07 -6.48 -0.34
N TYR A 3 -17.29 -5.83 -1.49
CA TYR A 3 -18.40 -5.96 -2.44
C TYR A 3 -19.68 -5.15 -2.15
N GLY A 4 -19.69 -4.36 -1.08
CA GLY A 4 -20.26 -3.00 -1.07
C GLY A 4 -19.09 -2.01 -1.13
N ILE A 5 -18.95 -1.29 -2.25
CA ILE A 5 -17.75 -0.56 -2.67
C ILE A 5 -17.40 0.55 -1.66
N GLY A 6 -16.11 0.76 -1.44
CA GLY A 6 -15.60 1.89 -0.66
C GLY A 6 -14.97 1.49 0.67
N SER A 7 -14.80 2.48 1.52
CA SER A 7 -14.12 2.38 2.81
C SER A 7 -14.89 3.13 3.88
N ILE A 8 -14.63 2.72 5.12
CA ILE A 8 -15.03 3.43 6.33
C ILE A 8 -13.75 3.57 7.14
N CYS A 9 -13.42 4.80 7.52
CA CYS A 9 -12.45 5.04 8.58
C CYS A 9 -13.22 5.30 9.87
N ALA A 10 -12.81 4.66 10.94
CA ALA A 10 -13.48 4.77 12.23
C ALA A 10 -12.43 4.79 13.34
N THR A 11 -12.78 5.45 14.44
CA THR A 11 -12.11 5.20 15.73
C THR A 11 -12.79 4.01 16.41
N PHE A 12 -12.04 3.26 17.20
CA PHE A 12 -12.55 2.08 17.89
C PHE A 12 -12.13 2.12 19.36
N ASN A 13 -13.02 1.67 20.22
CA ASN A 13 -12.70 1.26 21.59
C ASN A 13 -13.10 -0.21 21.77
N ALA A 14 -13.08 -0.72 23.01
CA ALA A 14 -13.38 -2.13 23.29
C ALA A 14 -14.75 -2.59 22.76
N ASP A 15 -15.74 -1.68 22.78
CA ASP A 15 -17.15 -2.05 22.60
C ASP A 15 -17.82 -1.35 21.40
N SER A 16 -17.14 -0.38 20.77
CA SER A 16 -17.76 0.46 19.75
C SER A 16 -16.78 0.92 18.67
N ALA A 17 -17.34 1.17 17.49
CA ALA A 17 -16.69 1.77 16.34
C ALA A 17 -17.44 3.05 15.98
N THR A 18 -16.75 4.19 15.94
CA THR A 18 -17.34 5.47 15.53
C THR A 18 -16.78 5.87 14.17
N PRO A 19 -17.60 5.86 13.10
CA PRO A 19 -17.18 6.34 11.78
C PRO A 19 -16.69 7.79 11.85
N ILE A 20 -15.54 8.04 11.24
CA ILE A 20 -15.00 9.38 10.99
C ILE A 20 -15.44 9.84 9.60
N TRP A 21 -15.23 8.99 8.59
CA TRP A 21 -15.67 9.19 7.22
C TRP A 21 -15.91 7.85 6.54
N GLN A 22 -16.71 7.89 5.47
CA GLN A 22 -17.07 6.71 4.69
C GLN A 22 -17.41 7.09 3.25
N GLY A 23 -17.21 6.17 2.32
CA GLY A 23 -17.57 6.35 0.92
C GLY A 23 -16.60 5.69 -0.03
N THR A 24 -16.76 5.97 -1.32
CA THR A 24 -15.96 5.39 -2.40
C THR A 24 -14.87 6.33 -2.92
N GLU A 25 -14.94 7.62 -2.58
CA GLU A 25 -14.05 8.65 -3.12
C GLU A 25 -12.61 8.51 -2.60
N SER A 26 -12.47 8.19 -1.31
CA SER A 26 -11.17 8.03 -0.66
C SER A 26 -10.48 6.74 -1.13
N LEU A 27 -11.01 5.59 -0.72
CA LEU A 27 -10.45 4.27 -1.00
C LEU A 27 -11.57 3.24 -1.24
N ALA A 28 -11.33 2.36 -2.20
CA ALA A 28 -12.09 1.17 -2.57
C ALA A 28 -11.13 0.02 -2.95
N SER A 29 -10.06 -0.17 -2.16
CA SER A 29 -9.02 -1.19 -2.39
C SER A 29 -9.52 -2.61 -2.10
N GLN A 30 -9.08 -3.58 -2.91
CA GLN A 30 -9.44 -4.99 -2.77
C GLN A 30 -8.61 -5.76 -1.73
N TYR A 31 -7.30 -5.53 -1.71
CA TYR A 31 -6.32 -6.30 -0.91
C TYR A 31 -5.18 -5.47 -0.33
N CYS A 32 -4.95 -4.24 -0.77
CA CYS A 32 -3.90 -3.43 -0.18
C CYS A 32 -4.38 -2.88 1.17
N THR A 33 -3.61 -3.16 2.23
CA THR A 33 -3.81 -2.53 3.53
C THR A 33 -3.29 -1.09 3.48
N PRO A 34 -4.11 -0.07 3.81
CA PRO A 34 -3.63 1.30 3.92
C PRO A 34 -2.57 1.44 5.01
N ILE A 35 -1.50 2.17 4.72
CA ILE A 35 -0.42 2.47 5.66
C ILE A 35 -0.60 3.89 6.19
N MET A 36 -0.70 4.05 7.51
CA MET A 36 -0.74 5.35 8.17
C MET A 36 0.67 5.87 8.42
N LEU A 37 1.02 7.05 7.91
CA LEU A 37 2.23 7.80 8.25
C LEU A 37 1.89 9.27 8.40
N ASP A 38 2.30 9.89 9.52
CA ASP A 38 2.13 11.33 9.78
C ASP A 38 0.72 11.87 9.50
N GLY A 39 -0.32 11.14 9.93
CA GLY A 39 -1.72 11.53 9.76
C GLY A 39 -2.31 11.29 8.36
N HIS A 40 -1.58 10.60 7.48
CA HIS A 40 -2.00 10.32 6.12
C HIS A 40 -1.98 8.82 5.82
N LEU A 41 -2.99 8.35 5.10
CA LEU A 41 -3.11 6.98 4.62
C LEU A 41 -2.54 6.87 3.21
N TYR A 42 -1.63 5.93 3.01
CA TYR A 42 -1.09 5.56 1.70
C TYR A 42 -1.60 4.18 1.33
N CYS A 43 -2.22 4.05 0.16
CA CYS A 43 -2.81 2.78 -0.26
C CYS A 43 -2.83 2.66 -1.78
N ILE A 44 -2.69 1.44 -2.29
CA ILE A 44 -3.00 1.12 -3.68
C ILE A 44 -4.49 0.82 -3.78
N ASP A 45 -5.21 1.77 -4.37
CA ASP A 45 -6.64 1.73 -4.62
C ASP A 45 -6.97 0.98 -5.92
N GLY A 46 -8.11 0.29 -5.95
CA GLY A 46 -8.53 -0.55 -7.08
C GLY A 46 -8.42 -2.05 -6.81
N ARG A 47 -8.42 -2.84 -7.88
CA ARG A 47 -8.46 -4.31 -7.86
C ARG A 47 -7.37 -4.90 -8.75
N ASP A 48 -6.84 -6.06 -8.38
CA ASP A 48 -5.83 -6.76 -9.20
C ASP A 48 -6.45 -7.38 -10.47
N ASP A 49 -7.72 -7.77 -10.40
CA ASP A 49 -8.47 -8.41 -11.50
C ASP A 49 -9.15 -7.41 -12.44
N VAL A 50 -9.26 -6.13 -12.05
CA VAL A 50 -9.89 -5.06 -12.84
C VAL A 50 -8.99 -3.82 -12.80
N PRO A 51 -8.02 -3.68 -13.72
CA PRO A 51 -7.18 -2.50 -13.81
C PRO A 51 -7.98 -1.25 -14.24
N PRO A 52 -7.47 -0.02 -13.98
CA PRO A 52 -6.17 0.29 -13.37
C PRO A 52 -6.22 0.37 -11.83
N ALA A 53 -5.05 0.19 -11.21
CA ALA A 53 -4.84 0.47 -9.79
C ALA A 53 -4.04 1.76 -9.60
N THR A 54 -4.36 2.50 -8.54
CA THR A 54 -3.90 3.88 -8.30
C THR A 54 -3.26 3.97 -6.92
N LEU A 55 -2.04 4.48 -6.81
CA LEU A 55 -1.47 4.81 -5.49
C LEU A 55 -2.08 6.12 -5.01
N LYS A 56 -2.69 6.14 -3.82
CA LYS A 56 -3.32 7.33 -3.23
C LYS A 56 -2.67 7.72 -1.91
N CYS A 57 -2.61 9.02 -1.66
CA CYS A 57 -2.45 9.59 -0.32
C CYS A 57 -3.77 10.24 0.09
N VAL A 58 -4.26 9.87 1.27
CA VAL A 58 -5.53 10.33 1.82
C VAL A 58 -5.28 10.94 3.20
N ASP A 59 -5.83 12.12 3.46
CA ASP A 59 -5.86 12.70 4.79
C ASP A 59 -6.71 11.81 5.70
N ALA A 60 -6.10 11.27 6.77
CA ALA A 60 -6.77 10.26 7.59
C ALA A 60 -7.93 10.82 8.41
N ALA A 61 -7.90 12.10 8.75
CA ALA A 61 -8.93 12.73 9.55
C ALA A 61 -10.18 13.06 8.72
N THR A 62 -10.01 13.38 7.45
CA THR A 62 -11.08 13.90 6.59
C THR A 62 -11.50 12.96 5.46
N GLY A 63 -10.66 11.99 5.11
CA GLY A 63 -10.87 11.13 3.95
C GLY A 63 -10.56 11.81 2.61
N GLN A 64 -10.07 13.05 2.61
CA GLN A 64 -9.76 13.78 1.38
C GLN A 64 -8.50 13.19 0.70
N VAL A 65 -8.61 12.91 -0.60
CA VAL A 65 -7.46 12.53 -1.42
C VAL A 65 -6.55 13.75 -1.59
N ARG A 66 -5.32 13.67 -1.09
CA ARG A 66 -4.31 14.73 -1.22
C ARG A 66 -3.64 14.69 -2.59
N TRP A 67 -3.33 13.49 -3.05
CA TRP A 67 -2.82 13.22 -4.38
C TRP A 67 -3.06 11.76 -4.74
N GLN A 68 -2.98 11.47 -6.04
CA GLN A 68 -3.08 10.13 -6.57
C GLN A 68 -2.15 9.97 -7.77
N GLU A 69 -1.61 8.76 -7.93
CA GLU A 69 -0.79 8.33 -9.06
C GLU A 69 -1.56 7.23 -9.82
N PRO A 70 -2.29 7.60 -10.90
CA PRO A 70 -3.02 6.64 -11.71
C PRO A 70 -2.09 5.64 -12.40
N ASN A 71 -2.60 4.46 -12.72
CA ASN A 71 -1.83 3.41 -13.42
C ASN A 71 -0.54 2.98 -12.70
N PHE A 72 -0.48 3.17 -11.38
CA PHE A 72 0.64 2.72 -10.56
C PHE A 72 0.83 1.20 -10.62
N GLY A 73 -0.27 0.47 -10.88
CA GLY A 73 -0.30 -0.99 -10.89
C GLY A 73 -0.61 -1.54 -9.50
N TYR A 74 -1.03 -2.80 -9.47
CA TYR A 74 -1.47 -3.42 -8.23
C TYR A 74 -0.28 -3.94 -7.41
N GLY A 75 -0.43 -3.98 -6.09
CA GLY A 75 0.63 -4.42 -5.18
C GLY A 75 0.25 -4.33 -3.72
N THR A 76 1.25 -4.54 -2.87
CA THR A 76 1.16 -4.37 -1.42
C THR A 76 2.20 -3.36 -0.97
N LEU A 77 1.93 -2.69 0.15
CA LEU A 77 2.81 -1.69 0.74
C LEU A 77 3.37 -2.18 2.07
N LEU A 78 4.62 -1.84 2.36
CA LEU A 78 5.25 -2.03 3.66
C LEU A 78 5.95 -0.73 4.06
N ALA A 79 5.72 -0.24 5.28
CA ALA A 79 6.43 0.91 5.82
C ALA A 79 7.69 0.50 6.59
N ALA A 80 8.78 1.23 6.35
CA ALA A 80 10.00 1.15 7.14
C ALA A 80 10.75 2.48 7.06
N ASP A 81 11.26 2.97 8.19
CA ASP A 81 12.11 4.17 8.24
C ASP A 81 11.49 5.39 7.52
N GLY A 82 10.19 5.63 7.75
CA GLY A 82 9.43 6.72 7.13
C GLY A 82 9.26 6.62 5.60
N LYS A 83 9.56 5.46 5.00
CA LYS A 83 9.46 5.18 3.56
C LYS A 83 8.48 4.04 3.32
N LEU A 84 8.06 3.89 2.06
CA LEU A 84 7.26 2.75 1.63
C LEU A 84 8.05 1.86 0.69
N LEU A 85 7.96 0.56 0.89
CA LEU A 85 8.26 -0.44 -0.12
C LEU A 85 6.95 -0.82 -0.81
N ALA A 86 6.86 -0.56 -2.11
CA ALA A 86 5.77 -1.03 -2.95
C ALA A 86 6.21 -2.31 -3.66
N VAL A 87 5.56 -3.42 -3.32
CA VAL A 87 5.77 -4.74 -3.94
C VAL A 87 4.61 -4.97 -4.90
N LYS A 88 4.87 -4.79 -6.19
CA LYS A 88 3.85 -4.89 -7.23
C LYS A 88 3.68 -6.33 -7.69
N THR A 89 2.46 -6.67 -8.10
CA THR A 89 2.12 -8.04 -8.52
C THR A 89 2.90 -8.49 -9.76
N ASN A 90 3.39 -7.55 -10.59
CA ASN A 90 4.25 -7.83 -11.75
C ASN A 90 5.73 -8.12 -11.40
N GLY A 91 6.09 -8.08 -10.12
CA GLY A 91 7.45 -8.30 -9.61
C GLY A 91 8.28 -7.03 -9.39
N ASP A 92 7.77 -5.85 -9.77
CA ASP A 92 8.47 -4.60 -9.49
C ASP A 92 8.47 -4.33 -7.98
N LEU A 93 9.64 -4.01 -7.46
CA LEU A 93 9.87 -3.52 -6.11
C LEU A 93 10.29 -2.05 -6.21
N MET A 94 9.60 -1.17 -5.49
CA MET A 94 9.93 0.26 -5.45
C MET A 94 10.14 0.72 -4.01
N LEU A 95 11.19 1.48 -3.76
CA LEU A 95 11.37 2.23 -2.52
C LEU A 95 10.92 3.66 -2.75
N LEU A 96 9.94 4.11 -1.97
CA LEU A 96 9.28 5.40 -2.12
C LEU A 96 9.50 6.24 -0.87
N LYS A 97 9.90 7.50 -1.06
CA LYS A 97 9.73 8.55 -0.07
C LYS A 97 8.36 9.17 -0.28
N VAL A 98 7.53 9.25 0.76
CA VAL A 98 6.16 9.76 0.64
C VAL A 98 5.93 10.95 1.55
N SER A 99 5.01 11.82 1.14
CA SER A 99 4.52 12.94 1.92
C SER A 99 3.11 13.34 1.45
N PRO A 100 2.41 14.23 2.17
CA PRO A 100 1.13 14.76 1.71
C PRO A 100 1.19 15.61 0.43
N ALA A 101 2.40 15.99 -0.03
CA ALA A 101 2.61 16.76 -1.25
C ALA A 101 2.89 15.88 -2.48
N GLY A 102 3.21 14.60 -2.27
CA GLY A 102 3.55 13.66 -3.34
C GLY A 102 4.50 12.57 -2.85
N PHE A 103 5.04 11.81 -3.79
CA PHE A 103 6.07 10.82 -3.52
C PHE A 103 7.24 10.94 -4.49
N GLU A 104 8.37 10.39 -4.09
CA GLU A 104 9.60 10.28 -4.88
C GLU A 104 10.02 8.80 -4.90
N THR A 105 10.38 8.30 -6.09
CA THR A 105 10.95 6.96 -6.22
C THR A 105 12.45 7.03 -5.96
N LEU A 106 12.89 6.43 -4.85
CA LEU A 106 14.30 6.41 -4.45
C LEU A 106 15.08 5.27 -5.12
N ALA A 107 14.43 4.12 -5.32
CA ALA A 107 15.03 2.97 -5.97
C ALA A 107 13.97 2.04 -6.56
N THR A 108 14.35 1.28 -7.58
CA THR A 108 13.55 0.19 -8.13
C THR A 108 14.38 -1.08 -8.31
N ALA A 109 13.73 -2.23 -8.24
CA ALA A 109 14.32 -3.52 -8.53
C ALA A 109 13.23 -4.49 -9.03
N ARG A 110 13.65 -5.62 -9.60
CA ARG A 110 12.76 -6.74 -9.93
C ARG A 110 13.39 -8.05 -9.45
N PRO A 111 13.31 -8.34 -8.13
CA PRO A 111 14.06 -9.44 -7.52
C PRO A 111 13.53 -10.83 -7.89
N LEU A 112 12.28 -10.90 -8.33
CA LEU A 112 11.62 -12.12 -8.78
C LEU A 112 10.86 -11.85 -10.08
N PRO A 113 10.89 -12.77 -11.07
CA PRO A 113 10.21 -12.58 -12.35
C PRO A 113 8.72 -12.96 -12.32
N GLY A 114 8.28 -13.71 -11.30
CA GLY A 114 6.91 -14.22 -11.17
C GLY A 114 5.93 -13.21 -10.58
N THR A 115 4.75 -13.71 -10.19
CA THR A 115 3.68 -12.88 -9.59
C THR A 115 3.85 -12.77 -8.08
N LEU A 116 3.97 -11.54 -7.57
CA LEU A 116 4.15 -11.29 -6.14
C LEU A 116 2.82 -10.87 -5.51
N ARG A 117 2.03 -11.87 -5.10
CA ARG A 117 0.79 -11.66 -4.31
C ARG A 117 0.97 -11.88 -2.82
N ALA A 118 2.07 -12.52 -2.41
CA ALA A 118 2.38 -12.71 -1.00
C ALA A 118 2.82 -11.38 -0.36
N LEU A 119 2.34 -11.10 0.85
CA LEU A 119 2.81 -9.93 1.61
C LEU A 119 4.32 -10.07 1.90
N PRO A 120 5.12 -9.00 1.72
CA PRO A 120 6.53 -9.01 2.09
C PRO A 120 6.70 -9.09 3.61
N ALA A 121 7.82 -9.64 4.06
CA ALA A 121 8.24 -9.56 5.46
C ALA A 121 9.58 -8.81 5.57
N LEU A 122 9.70 -7.93 6.56
CA LEU A 122 10.93 -7.22 6.87
C LEU A 122 11.37 -7.56 8.29
N ALA A 123 12.56 -8.12 8.45
CA ALA A 123 13.10 -8.47 9.76
C ALA A 123 14.63 -8.40 9.75
N ALA A 124 15.22 -7.76 10.77
CA ALA A 124 16.68 -7.67 10.95
C ALA A 124 17.44 -7.24 9.68
N GLY A 125 16.97 -6.16 9.04
CA GLY A 125 17.58 -5.62 7.82
C GLY A 125 17.40 -6.50 6.57
N ARG A 126 16.52 -7.51 6.61
CA ARG A 126 16.26 -8.44 5.50
C ARG A 126 14.82 -8.38 5.03
N LEU A 127 14.64 -8.17 3.74
CA LEU A 127 13.35 -8.19 3.05
C LEU A 127 13.14 -9.56 2.40
N TYR A 128 12.05 -10.22 2.78
CA TYR A 128 11.64 -11.51 2.24
C TYR A 128 10.49 -11.33 1.26
N LEU A 129 10.66 -11.86 0.04
CA LEU A 129 9.70 -11.76 -1.05
C LEU A 129 9.47 -13.15 -1.62
N ARG A 130 8.21 -13.44 -1.98
CA ARG A 130 7.83 -14.74 -2.50
C ARG A 130 6.97 -14.59 -3.75
N ASP A 131 7.36 -15.29 -4.82
CA ASP A 131 6.50 -15.53 -5.97
C ASP A 131 5.84 -16.91 -5.84
N GLU A 132 5.25 -17.43 -6.92
CA GLU A 132 4.58 -18.72 -6.92
C GLU A 132 5.52 -19.89 -6.60
N THR A 133 6.82 -19.75 -6.88
CA THR A 133 7.80 -20.85 -6.88
C THR A 133 9.05 -20.60 -6.05
N ARG A 134 9.35 -19.34 -5.68
CA ARG A 134 10.62 -18.92 -5.07
C ARG A 134 10.38 -17.98 -3.90
N LEU A 135 11.21 -18.15 -2.87
CA LEU A 135 11.37 -17.21 -1.75
C LEU A 135 12.78 -16.61 -1.85
N THR A 136 12.88 -15.29 -1.93
CA THR A 136 14.13 -14.54 -1.96
C THR A 136 14.27 -13.68 -0.72
N CYS A 137 15.50 -13.55 -0.23
CA CYS A 137 15.88 -12.65 0.85
C CYS A 137 16.86 -11.60 0.31
N LEU A 138 16.52 -10.32 0.48
CA LEU A 138 17.37 -9.18 0.12
C LEU A 138 17.89 -8.51 1.39
N ALA A 139 19.19 -8.19 1.44
CA ALA A 139 19.74 -7.31 2.46
C ALA A 139 19.39 -5.86 2.11
N VAL A 140 18.68 -5.18 3.01
CA VAL A 140 18.14 -3.81 2.80
C VAL A 140 18.44 -2.84 3.95
N GLY A 141 19.06 -3.33 5.03
CA GLY A 141 19.50 -2.54 6.17
C GLY A 141 20.71 -3.19 6.86
N ARG A 142 21.30 -2.47 7.82
CA ARG A 142 22.33 -2.99 8.72
C ARG A 142 21.74 -3.17 10.11
#